data_AF-A0A6V7DD50-F1
#
_entry.id   AF-A0A6V7DD50-F1
#
_cell.length_a   1.000
_cell.length_b   1.000
_cell.length_c   1.000
_cell.angle_alpha   90.00
_cell.angle_beta   90.00
_cell.angle_gamma   90.00
#
_symmetry.space_group_name_H-M   'P 1'
#
loop_
_entity.id
_entity.type
_entity.pdbx_description
1 polymer ?
#
loop_
_entity_poly.entity_id
_entity_poly.type
_entity_poly.pdbx_seq_one_letter_code
_entity_poly.pdbx_strand_id
1 'polypeptide(L)'
;MQFVDLVGWLASAVLIATLIRQIYKQWQSPAAQGVSRWLFVGQISASVLFIVYSYLVGNAVFIVSNALILLTAITGYVLQRIKHRQLRGIS
;
A
#
# COMPACT_ATOMS: atom_id res chain seq x y z
N MET A 1 17.96 21.80 -0.82
CA MET A 1 17.84 20.52 -1.54
C MET A 1 18.11 19.35 -0.60
N GLN A 2 19.33 19.17 -0.10
CA GLN A 2 19.71 17.99 0.72
C GLN A 2 18.86 17.70 1.97
N PHE A 3 18.43 18.73 2.72
CA PHE A 3 17.55 18.54 3.89
C PHE A 3 16.14 18.10 3.51
N VAL A 4 15.59 18.66 2.41
CA VAL A 4 14.25 18.29 1.91
C VAL A 4 14.23 16.84 1.45
N ASP A 5 15.31 16.40 0.78
CA ASP A 5 15.46 15.01 0.35
C ASP A 5 15.54 14.05 1.54
N LEU A 6 16.33 14.40 2.58
CA LEU A 6 16.47 13.60 3.79
C LEU A 6 15.12 13.43 4.52
N VAL A 7 14.36 14.52 4.66
CA VAL A 7 13.02 14.48 5.26
C VAL A 7 12.07 13.62 4.41
N GLY A 8 12.14 13.72 3.09
CA GLY A 8 11.37 12.86 2.18
C GLY A 8 11.68 11.38 2.34
N TRP A 9 12.96 11.02 2.44
CA TRP A 9 13.40 9.64 2.68
C TRP A 9 12.96 9.11 4.04
N LEU A 10 13.07 9.92 5.10
CA LEU A 10 12.61 9.53 6.45
C LEU A 10 11.09 9.33 6.50
N ALA A 11 10.31 10.26 5.93
CA ALA A 11 8.86 10.15 5.86
C ALA A 11 8.44 8.90 5.07
N SER A 12 9.11 8.61 3.97
CA SER A 12 8.88 7.41 3.18
C SER A 12 9.20 6.12 3.95
N ALA A 13 10.35 6.08 4.64
CA ALA A 13 10.74 4.92 5.44
C ALA A 13 9.72 4.61 6.54
N VAL A 14 9.23 5.65 7.23
CA VAL A 14 8.17 5.50 8.25
C VAL A 14 6.86 5.02 7.64
N LEU A 15 6.48 5.57 6.47
CA LEU A 15 5.27 5.17 5.76
C LEU A 15 5.33 3.69 5.33
N ILE A 16 6.43 3.26 4.73
CA ILE A 16 6.65 1.86 4.31
C ILE A 16 6.64 0.93 5.53
N ALA A 17 7.34 1.27 6.62
CA ALA A 17 7.35 0.48 7.85
C ALA A 17 5.94 0.32 8.44
N THR A 18 5.14 1.38 8.39
CA THR A 18 3.74 1.35 8.86
C THR A 18 2.89 0.41 8.02
N LEU A 19 3.04 0.44 6.69
CA LEU A 19 2.30 -0.43 5.78
C LEU A 19 2.69 -1.90 5.91
N ILE A 20 3.99 -2.20 6.04
CA ILE A 20 4.46 -3.57 6.31
C ILE A 20 3.82 -4.11 7.59
N ARG A 21 3.76 -3.29 8.65
CA ARG A 21 3.11 -3.67 9.91
C ARG A 21 1.61 -3.92 9.74
N GLN A 22 0.92 -3.12 8.91
CA GLN A 22 -0.49 -3.34 8.60
C GLN A 22 -0.70 -4.67 7.88
N ILE A 23 0.11 -4.97 6.86
CA ILE A 23 0.02 -6.24 6.10
C ILE A 23 0.31 -7.44 7.01
N TYR A 24 1.33 -7.35 7.85
CA TYR A 24 1.68 -8.42 8.79
C TYR A 24 0.53 -8.72 9.76
N LYS A 25 -0.08 -7.68 10.37
CA LYS A 25 -1.25 -7.84 11.24
C LYS A 25 -2.46 -8.44 10.51
N GLN A 26 -2.67 -8.07 9.24
CA GLN A 26 -3.74 -8.62 8.42
C GLN A 26 -3.51 -10.10 8.11
N TRP A 27 -2.26 -10.50 7.83
CA TRP A 27 -1.93 -11.89 7.55
C TRP A 27 -2.08 -12.78 8.79
N GLN A 28 -1.74 -12.25 9.97
CA GLN A 28 -1.82 -12.98 11.24
C GLN A 28 -3.25 -13.07 11.81
N SER A 29 -4.18 -12.20 11.39
CA SER A 29 -5.57 -12.20 11.89
C SER A 29 -6.37 -13.40 11.34
N PRO A 30 -6.86 -14.32 12.21
CA PRO A 30 -7.54 -15.56 11.79
C PRO A 30 -8.96 -15.36 11.22
N ALA A 31 -9.60 -14.21 11.47
CA ALA A 31 -10.99 -13.99 11.12
C ALA A 31 -11.13 -12.91 10.03
N ALA A 32 -12.04 -13.17 9.09
CA ALA A 32 -12.39 -12.34 7.94
C ALA A 32 -13.06 -10.99 8.28
N GLN A 33 -12.61 -10.30 9.32
CA GLN A 33 -13.11 -8.99 9.71
C GLN A 33 -12.04 -7.92 9.48
N GLY A 34 -12.33 -7.06 8.49
CA GLY A 34 -12.06 -5.64 8.71
C GLY A 34 -10.88 -5.01 7.99
N VAL A 35 -10.52 -5.46 6.79
CA VAL A 35 -9.89 -4.53 5.84
C VAL A 35 -10.86 -4.30 4.71
N SER A 36 -11.53 -3.16 4.77
CA SER A 36 -12.49 -2.74 3.77
C SER A 36 -11.79 -2.75 2.41
N ARG A 37 -12.38 -3.42 1.41
CA ARG A 37 -11.89 -3.40 0.02
C ARG A 37 -11.67 -1.96 -0.47
N TRP A 38 -12.43 -1.01 0.08
CA TRP A 38 -12.30 0.42 -0.15
C TRP A 38 -10.96 1.02 0.29
N LEU A 39 -10.33 0.48 1.33
CA LEU A 39 -9.01 0.92 1.77
C LEU A 39 -7.96 0.60 0.70
N PHE A 40 -7.99 -0.61 0.13
CA PHE A 40 -7.09 -0.97 -0.97
C PHE A 40 -7.34 -0.14 -2.23
N VAL A 41 -8.60 0.09 -2.60
CA VAL A 41 -8.95 0.94 -3.75
C VAL A 41 -8.46 2.37 -3.52
N GLY A 42 -8.73 2.94 -2.34
CA GLY A 42 -8.25 4.28 -1.98
C GLY A 42 -6.73 4.39 -1.99
N GLN A 43 -6.03 3.38 -1.48
CA GLN A 43 -4.57 3.34 -1.44
C GLN A 43 -3.96 3.19 -2.84
N ILE A 44 -4.55 2.37 -3.71
CA ILE A 44 -4.17 2.25 -5.12
C ILE A 44 -4.36 3.59 -5.84
N SER A 45 -5.54 4.21 -5.72
CA SER A 45 -5.83 5.51 -6.34
C SER A 45 -4.89 6.61 -5.81
N ALA A 46 -4.67 6.67 -4.50
CA ALA A 46 -3.77 7.64 -3.89
C ALA A 46 -2.32 7.44 -4.36
N SER A 47 -1.82 6.21 -4.40
CA SER A 47 -0.47 5.93 -4.88
C SER A 47 -0.29 6.29 -6.34
N VAL A 48 -1.27 6.02 -7.20
CA VAL A 48 -1.22 6.44 -8.62
C VAL A 48 -1.17 7.96 -8.74
N LEU A 49 -2.03 8.69 -8.01
CA LEU A 49 -2.04 10.15 -8.01
C LEU A 49 -0.71 10.73 -7.51
N PHE A 50 -0.15 10.16 -6.44
CA PHE A 50 1.15 10.59 -5.93
C PHE A 50 2.30 10.29 -6.88
N ILE A 51 2.30 9.17 -7.60
CA ILE A 51 3.30 8.88 -8.64
C ILE A 51 3.26 9.94 -9.74
N VAL A 52 2.06 10.26 -10.24
CA VAL A 52 1.86 11.28 -11.28
C VAL A 52 2.32 12.65 -10.79
N TYR A 53 1.87 13.08 -9.61
CA TYR A 53 2.29 14.35 -9.01
C TYR A 53 3.81 14.42 -8.82
N SER A 54 4.41 13.35 -8.30
CA SER A 54 5.85 13.32 -8.02
C SER A 54 6.70 13.30 -9.28
N TYR A 55 6.20 12.69 -10.35
CA TYR A 55 6.80 12.79 -11.68
C TYR A 55 6.79 14.24 -12.19
N LEU A 56 5.65 14.93 -12.06
CA LEU A 56 5.52 16.34 -12.47
C LEU A 56 6.43 17.30 -11.67
N VAL A 57 6.66 16.99 -10.38
CA VAL A 57 7.52 17.79 -9.49
C VAL A 57 9.00 17.35 -9.55
N GLY A 58 9.32 16.24 -10.23
CA GLY A 58 10.68 15.69 -10.32
C GLY A 58 11.18 15.02 -9.03
N ASN A 59 10.28 14.56 -8.16
CA ASN A 59 10.61 13.95 -6.87
C ASN A 59 10.70 12.43 -6.97
N ALA A 60 11.91 11.92 -7.29
CA ALA A 60 12.16 10.49 -7.46
C ALA A 60 11.83 9.65 -6.21
N VAL A 61 12.04 10.20 -5.01
CA VAL A 61 11.79 9.50 -3.73
C VAL A 61 10.32 9.17 -3.60
N PHE A 62 9.44 10.14 -3.83
CA PHE A 62 7.99 9.91 -3.74
C PHE A 62 7.48 8.97 -4.83
N ILE A 63 8.08 8.98 -6.04
CA ILE A 63 7.74 8.03 -7.12
C ILE A 63 8.00 6.60 -6.66
N VAL A 64 9.23 6.29 -6.22
CA VAL A 64 9.63 4.93 -5.81
C VAL A 64 8.79 4.45 -4.62
N SER A 65 8.59 5.34 -3.65
CA SER A 65 7.81 5.04 -2.44
C SER A 65 6.38 4.67 -2.78
N ASN A 66 5.69 5.50 -3.58
CA ASN A 66 4.30 5.22 -3.94
C ASN A 66 4.16 4.02 -4.88
N ALA A 67 5.17 3.71 -5.70
CA ALA A 67 5.18 2.49 -6.49
C ALA A 67 5.22 1.23 -5.61
N LEU A 68 6.02 1.23 -4.54
CA LEU A 68 6.05 0.12 -3.56
C LEU A 68 4.73 -0.01 -2.79
N ILE A 69 4.13 1.12 -2.41
CA ILE A 69 2.81 1.16 -1.76
C ILE A 69 1.73 0.60 -2.69
N LEU A 70 1.78 0.94 -3.97
CA LEU A 70 0.87 0.42 -4.98
C LEU A 70 1.01 -1.11 -5.13
N LEU A 71 2.24 -1.61 -5.23
CA LEU A 71 2.50 -3.06 -5.32
C LEU A 71 1.98 -3.84 -4.11
N THR A 72 2.20 -3.30 -2.91
CA THR A 72 1.72 -3.93 -1.67
C THR A 72 0.20 -3.90 -1.55
N ALA A 73 -0.44 -2.79 -1.95
CA ALA A 73 -1.89 -2.70 -1.99
C ALA A 73 -2.53 -3.68 -3.00
N ILE A 74 -1.95 -3.81 -4.20
CA ILE A 74 -2.39 -4.79 -5.21
C ILE A 74 -2.25 -6.22 -4.66
N THR A 75 -1.10 -6.55 -4.07
CA THR A 75 -0.84 -7.88 -3.51
C THR A 75 -1.85 -8.23 -2.42
N GLY A 76 -2.11 -7.30 -1.48
CA GLY A 76 -3.12 -7.47 -0.44
C GLY A 76 -4.53 -7.66 -1.00
N TYR A 77 -4.91 -6.87 -2.02
CA TYR A 77 -6.21 -7.00 -2.70
C TYR A 77 -6.38 -8.36 -3.38
N VAL A 78 -5.35 -8.85 -4.09
CA VAL A 78 -5.37 -10.15 -4.78
C VAL A 78 -5.49 -11.30 -3.77
N LEU A 79 -4.69 -11.30 -2.70
CA LEU A 79 -4.76 -12.32 -1.65
C LEU A 79 -6.13 -12.34 -0.98
N GLN A 80 -6.71 -11.18 -0.68
CA GLN A 80 -8.07 -11.08 -0.14
C GLN A 80 -9.11 -11.70 -1.09
N ARG A 81 -8.99 -11.45 -2.40
CA ARG A 81 -9.90 -12.02 -3.42
C ARG A 81 -9.76 -13.54 -3.52
N ILE A 82 -8.55 -14.08 -3.45
CA ILE A 82 -8.31 -15.54 -3.46
C ILE A 82 -8.92 -16.19 -2.22
N LYS A 83 -8.67 -15.65 -1.02
CA LYS A 83 -9.20 -16.17 0.25
C LYS A 83 -10.74 -16.16 0.29
N HIS A 84 -11.38 -15.10 -0.23
CA HIS A 84 -12.83 -15.05 -0.34
C HIS A 84 -13.43 -16.03 -1.36
N ARG A 85 -12.67 -16.42 -2.40
CA ARG A 85 -13.14 -17.42 -3.39
C ARG A 85 -13.10 -18.84 -2.83
N GLN A 86 -12.09 -19.18 -2.03
CA GLN A 86 -12.00 -20.51 -1.39
C GLN A 86 -13.15 -20.77 -0.40
N LEU A 87 -13.62 -19.74 0.32
CA LEU A 87 -14.74 -19.85 1.26
C LEU A 87 -16.12 -20.02 0.59
N ARG A 88 -16.26 -19.77 -0.72
CA ARG A 88 -17.51 -19.88 -1.47
C ARG A 88 -17.66 -21.21 -2.23
N GLY A 89 -16.65 -22.08 -2.23
CA GLY A 89 -16.67 -23.37 -2.92
C GLY A 89 -17.04 -24.57 -2.03
N ILE A 90 -17.41 -24.34 -0.76
CA ILE A 90 -17.72 -25.38 0.24
C ILE A 90 -19.19 -25.27 0.73
N SER A 91 -20.06 -24.56 0.01
CA SER A 91 -21.52 -24.50 0.27
C SER A 91 -22.28 -25.05 -0.91
#